data_AF-A0A9J7BQP9-F1
#
_entry.id   AF-A0A9J7BQP9-F1
#
_cell.length_a   1.000
_cell.length_b   1.000
_cell.length_c   1.000
_cell.angle_alpha   90.00
_cell.angle_beta   90.00
_cell.angle_gamma   90.00
#
_symmetry.space_group_name_H-M   'P 1'
#
loop_
_entity.id
_entity.type
_entity.pdbx_description
1 polymer ?
#
loop_
_entity_poly.entity_id
_entity_poly.type
_entity_poly.pdbx_seq_one_letter_code
_entity_poly.pdbx_strand_id
1 'polypeptide(L)'
;MAQKKATKARKGNKEGQRWTDDRVGMTLRLPVELKEKVIEEARVAGDLSRIVLFAMAHTDPKEVEIIQTRKTGLGLANPMLLHIGNEARIKLREWAESESVSVNAVVVSMLEDFFKQLRKSRALRDELRQEIRAHRVL
;
A
#
# COMPACT_ATOMS: atom_id res chain seq x y z
N MET A 1 -23.82 -12.55 -44.63
CA MET A 1 -24.47 -12.11 -43.38
C MET A 1 -23.41 -12.03 -42.29
N ALA A 2 -22.98 -10.83 -41.91
CA ALA A 2 -21.90 -10.62 -40.95
C ALA A 2 -22.46 -10.65 -39.52
N GLN A 3 -22.09 -11.67 -38.73
CA GLN A 3 -22.41 -11.75 -37.32
C GLN A 3 -21.60 -10.68 -36.56
N LYS A 4 -22.26 -9.60 -36.14
CA LYS A 4 -21.72 -8.64 -35.17
C LYS A 4 -21.51 -9.36 -33.83
N LYS A 5 -20.26 -9.70 -33.51
CA LYS A 5 -19.87 -10.15 -32.16
C LYS A 5 -20.07 -8.98 -31.20
N ALA A 6 -21.01 -9.14 -30.27
CA ALA A 6 -21.26 -8.21 -29.19
C ALA A 6 -19.96 -7.96 -28.41
N THR A 7 -19.56 -6.70 -28.34
CA THR A 7 -18.49 -6.20 -27.48
C THR A 7 -18.89 -6.45 -26.04
N LYS A 8 -18.40 -7.55 -25.46
CA LYS A 8 -18.56 -7.89 -24.06
C LYS A 8 -17.87 -6.78 -23.25
N ALA A 9 -18.66 -5.86 -22.71
CA ALA A 9 -18.19 -4.82 -21.81
C ALA A 9 -17.32 -5.49 -20.75
N ARG A 10 -16.04 -5.10 -20.66
CA ARG A 10 -15.13 -5.59 -19.62
C ARG A 10 -15.71 -5.13 -18.29
N LYS A 11 -16.45 -6.02 -17.64
CA LYS A 11 -16.94 -5.87 -16.27
C LYS A 11 -15.69 -5.74 -15.40
N GLY A 12 -15.28 -4.49 -15.15
CA GLY A 12 -14.18 -4.21 -14.25
C GLY A 12 -14.46 -4.94 -12.95
N ASN A 13 -13.50 -5.76 -12.51
CA ASN A 13 -13.64 -6.58 -11.33
C ASN A 13 -13.77 -5.67 -10.09
N LYS A 14 -15.00 -5.24 -9.77
CA LYS A 14 -15.32 -4.61 -8.48
C LYS A 14 -15.14 -5.61 -7.32
N GLU A 15 -15.05 -6.91 -7.64
CA GLU A 15 -14.77 -8.03 -6.72
C GLU A 15 -13.29 -8.45 -6.70
N GLY A 16 -12.36 -7.62 -7.20
CA GLY A 16 -10.92 -7.96 -7.32
C GLY A 16 -10.19 -8.22 -6.01
N GLN A 17 -10.85 -8.05 -4.88
CA GLN A 17 -10.47 -8.54 -3.57
C GLN A 17 -11.72 -9.13 -2.91
N ARG A 18 -12.09 -10.37 -3.25
CA ARG A 18 -12.96 -11.14 -2.36
C ARG A 18 -12.15 -11.43 -1.09
N TRP A 19 -12.41 -10.64 -0.06
CA TRP A 19 -11.83 -10.79 1.27
C TRP A 19 -12.39 -12.06 1.89
N THR A 20 -11.57 -13.11 1.94
CA THR A 20 -11.82 -14.33 2.72
C THR A 20 -11.02 -14.21 4.00
N ASP A 21 -11.62 -14.45 5.17
CA ASP A 21 -10.94 -14.37 6.47
C ASP A 21 -9.66 -15.23 6.53
N ASP A 22 -9.59 -16.31 5.74
CA ASP A 22 -8.43 -17.20 5.63
C ASP A 22 -7.23 -16.63 4.84
N ARG A 23 -7.36 -15.51 4.13
CA ARG A 23 -6.23 -14.96 3.34
C ARG A 23 -5.35 -14.09 4.22
N VAL A 24 -4.16 -14.58 4.58
CA VAL A 24 -3.15 -13.90 5.42
C VAL A 24 -2.45 -12.71 4.72
N GLY A 25 -2.57 -12.57 3.39
CA GLY A 25 -1.93 -11.52 2.61
C GLY A 25 -2.91 -10.65 1.81
N MET A 26 -2.58 -9.38 1.64
CA MET A 26 -3.29 -8.48 0.72
C MET A 26 -2.43 -8.15 -0.50
N THR A 27 -3.05 -7.90 -1.65
CA THR A 27 -2.34 -7.46 -2.85
C THR A 27 -2.29 -5.94 -2.91
N LEU A 28 -1.07 -5.40 -2.97
CA LEU A 28 -0.78 -3.97 -3.10
C LEU A 28 -0.24 -3.67 -4.51
N ARG A 29 -0.64 -2.53 -5.08
CA ARG A 29 -0.10 -1.97 -6.32
C ARG A 29 0.33 -0.54 -6.04
N LEU A 30 1.64 -0.35 -5.96
CA LEU A 30 2.26 0.96 -5.75
C LEU A 30 2.53 1.66 -7.09
N PRO A 31 2.47 3.00 -7.14
CA PRO A 31 3.17 3.76 -8.18
C PRO A 31 4.64 3.34 -8.28
N VAL A 32 5.22 3.33 -9.47
CA VAL A 32 6.61 2.88 -9.70
C VAL A 32 7.59 3.64 -8.80
N GLU A 33 7.50 4.97 -8.75
CA GLU A 33 8.39 5.79 -7.90
C GLU A 33 8.25 5.47 -6.41
N LEU A 34 7.04 5.16 -5.95
CA LEU A 34 6.81 4.83 -4.54
C LEU A 34 7.36 3.44 -4.21
N LYS A 35 7.24 2.49 -5.16
CA LYS A 35 7.88 1.18 -5.03
C LYS A 35 9.40 1.33 -4.95
N GLU A 36 10.01 2.19 -5.76
CA GLU A 36 11.45 2.44 -5.72
C GLU A 36 11.89 2.98 -4.36
N LYS A 37 11.19 3.97 -3.79
CA LYS A 37 11.45 4.47 -2.42
C LYS A 37 11.36 3.39 -1.36
N VAL A 38 10.35 2.51 -1.46
CA VAL A 38 10.24 1.35 -0.56
C VAL A 38 11.44 0.43 -0.72
N ILE A 39 11.89 0.15 -1.94
CA ILE A 39 13.06 -0.70 -2.22
C ILE A 39 14.37 -0.05 -1.72
N GLU A 40 14.50 1.27 -1.82
CA GLU A 40 15.69 1.98 -1.33
C GLU A 40 15.87 1.85 0.19
N GLU A 41 14.77 1.88 0.94
CA GLU A 41 14.81 1.67 2.39
C GLU A 41 14.79 0.18 2.78
N ALA A 42 14.15 -0.66 1.97
CA ALA A 42 14.10 -2.10 2.17
C ALA A 42 15.45 -2.76 1.87
N ARG A 43 15.85 -3.70 2.72
CA ARG A 43 17.05 -4.52 2.52
C ARG A 43 16.71 -5.94 2.08
N VAL A 44 15.53 -6.44 2.45
CA VAL A 44 15.02 -7.76 2.09
C VAL A 44 13.53 -7.71 1.75
N ALA A 45 13.01 -8.75 1.10
CA ALA A 45 11.61 -8.83 0.65
C ALA A 45 10.57 -8.64 1.78
N GLY A 46 10.90 -9.00 3.02
CA GLY A 46 10.03 -8.82 4.19
C GLY A 46 9.91 -7.40 4.71
N ASP A 47 10.74 -6.47 4.23
CA ASP A 47 10.77 -5.10 4.76
C ASP A 47 9.61 -4.25 4.27
N LEU A 48 8.93 -4.61 3.16
CA LEU A 48 7.71 -3.90 2.74
C LEU A 48 6.64 -3.93 3.85
N SER A 49 6.37 -5.10 4.44
CA SER A 49 5.40 -5.20 5.53
C SER A 49 5.80 -4.35 6.73
N ARG A 50 7.10 -4.31 7.03
CA ARG A 50 7.65 -3.54 8.15
C ARG A 50 7.54 -2.05 7.92
N ILE A 51 7.91 -1.58 6.74
CA ILE A 51 7.79 -0.17 6.35
C ILE A 51 6.32 0.26 6.42
N VAL A 52 5.39 -0.59 5.95
CA VAL A 52 3.95 -0.28 6.05
C VAL A 52 3.49 -0.19 7.51
N LEU A 53 3.85 -1.16 8.35
CA LEU A 53 3.50 -1.14 9.78
C LEU A 53 4.11 0.06 10.51
N PHE A 54 5.37 0.37 10.20
CA PHE A 54 6.08 1.51 10.76
C PHE A 54 5.44 2.83 10.34
N ALA A 55 5.10 2.97 9.06
CA ALA A 55 4.37 4.13 8.54
C ALA A 55 3.01 4.27 9.22
N MET A 56 2.24 3.19 9.40
CA MET A 56 0.98 3.22 10.13
C MET A 56 1.12 3.72 11.58
N ALA A 57 2.25 3.47 12.23
CA ALA A 57 2.52 3.95 13.58
C ALA A 57 2.96 5.43 13.63
N HIS A 58 3.48 5.95 12.53
CA HIS A 58 4.10 7.28 12.43
C HIS A 58 3.31 8.25 11.55
N THR A 59 2.11 7.89 11.15
CA THR A 59 1.26 8.71 10.30
C THR A 59 -0.11 8.80 10.94
N ASP A 60 -0.59 10.02 11.18
CA ASP A 60 -1.96 10.24 11.65
C ASP A 60 -2.91 10.12 10.44
N PRO A 61 -3.88 9.19 10.45
CA PRO A 61 -4.87 9.05 9.39
C PRO A 61 -5.59 10.35 9.01
N LYS A 62 -5.74 11.28 9.96
CA LYS A 62 -6.43 12.57 9.76
C LYS A 62 -5.59 13.59 8.99
N GLU A 63 -4.27 13.45 8.99
CA GLU A 63 -3.34 14.37 8.33
C GLU A 63 -3.00 13.93 6.90
N VAL A 64 -3.37 12.70 6.51
CA VAL A 64 -3.08 12.16 5.18
C VAL A 64 -4.15 12.54 4.18
N GLU A 65 -3.75 13.29 3.16
CA GLU A 65 -4.57 13.54 1.99
C GLU A 65 -4.65 12.29 1.09
N ILE A 66 -5.85 11.70 0.97
CA ILE A 66 -6.05 10.50 0.16
C ILE A 66 -6.11 10.83 -1.32
N ILE A 67 -5.08 10.44 -2.07
CA ILE A 67 -5.01 10.67 -3.52
C ILE A 67 -5.58 9.47 -4.28
N GLN A 68 -6.58 9.73 -5.15
CA GLN A 68 -7.09 8.71 -6.07
C GLN A 68 -6.08 8.43 -7.20
N THR A 69 -5.21 7.45 -6.98
CA THR A 69 -4.18 6.97 -7.93
C THR A 69 -4.68 6.61 -9.33
N ARG A 70 -5.98 6.35 -9.54
CA ARG A 70 -6.54 6.10 -10.89
C ARG A 70 -6.61 7.35 -11.77
N LYS A 71 -6.60 8.55 -11.18
CA LYS A 71 -6.74 9.82 -11.94
C LYS A 71 -5.40 10.45 -12.32
N THR A 72 -4.28 9.98 -11.77
CA THR A 72 -2.98 10.65 -11.88
C THR A 72 -2.11 10.17 -13.04
N GLY A 73 -2.52 9.14 -13.79
CA GLY A 73 -1.74 8.64 -14.94
C GLY A 73 -0.40 8.00 -14.57
N LEU A 74 -0.14 7.78 -13.28
CA LEU A 74 1.11 7.21 -12.78
C LEU A 74 1.20 5.73 -13.16
N GLY A 75 2.37 5.33 -13.68
CA GLY A 75 2.67 3.91 -13.94
C GLY A 75 2.57 3.12 -12.64
N LEU A 76 1.72 2.09 -12.63
CA LEU A 76 1.61 1.16 -11.50
C LEU A 76 2.60 0.02 -11.66
N ALA A 77 3.33 -0.30 -10.59
CA ALA A 77 4.18 -1.46 -10.56
C ALA A 77 3.37 -2.78 -10.55
N ASN A 78 4.08 -3.89 -10.79
CA ASN A 78 3.52 -5.23 -10.63
C ASN A 78 2.93 -5.42 -9.22
N PRO A 79 1.84 -6.20 -9.08
CA PRO A 79 1.26 -6.51 -7.78
C PRO A 79 2.28 -7.10 -6.80
N MET A 80 2.24 -6.64 -5.56
CA MET A 80 3.08 -7.11 -4.46
C MET A 80 2.20 -7.69 -3.37
N LEU A 81 2.67 -8.76 -2.72
CA LEU A 81 1.97 -9.36 -1.59
C LEU A 81 2.42 -8.68 -0.29
N LEU A 82 1.46 -8.29 0.54
CA LEU A 82 1.68 -7.59 1.80
C LEU A 82 1.09 -8.39 2.96
N HIS A 83 1.91 -8.65 3.97
CA HIS A 83 1.56 -9.44 5.16
C HIS A 83 1.77 -8.63 6.44
N ILE A 84 0.69 -8.07 7.01
CA ILE A 84 0.77 -7.09 8.11
C ILE A 84 -0.06 -7.49 9.36
N GLY A 85 -0.43 -8.77 9.50
CA GLY A 85 -1.25 -9.25 10.63
C GLY A 85 -2.72 -8.85 10.53
N ASN A 86 -3.61 -9.41 11.36
CA ASN A 86 -5.05 -9.14 11.25
C ASN A 86 -5.44 -7.73 11.73
N GLU A 87 -4.85 -7.27 12.83
CA GLU A 87 -5.18 -5.96 13.42
C GLU A 87 -4.88 -4.80 12.48
N ALA A 88 -3.69 -4.76 11.87
CA ALA A 88 -3.34 -3.70 10.92
C ALA A 88 -4.24 -3.74 9.67
N ARG A 89 -4.69 -4.93 9.27
CA ARG A 89 -5.64 -5.08 8.16
C ARG A 89 -7.00 -4.49 8.48
N ILE A 90 -7.51 -4.74 9.67
CA ILE A 90 -8.76 -4.16 10.14
C ILE A 90 -8.65 -2.63 10.17
N LYS A 91 -7.58 -2.08 10.75
CA LYS A 91 -7.36 -0.63 10.80
C LYS A 91 -7.32 0.03 9.41
N LEU A 92 -6.56 -0.55 8.47
CA LEU A 92 -6.51 -0.03 7.10
C LEU A 92 -7.86 -0.14 6.38
N ARG A 93 -8.64 -1.18 6.71
CA ARG A 93 -9.98 -1.36 6.16
C ARG A 93 -10.96 -0.33 6.70
N GLU A 94 -10.99 -0.13 8.01
CA GLU A 94 -11.83 0.89 8.66
C GLU A 94 -11.50 2.28 8.11
N TRP A 95 -10.22 2.60 7.95
CA TRP A 95 -9.79 3.86 7.34
C TRP A 95 -10.23 3.97 5.86
N ALA A 96 -10.10 2.90 5.08
CA ALA A 96 -10.57 2.91 3.69
C ALA A 96 -12.09 3.07 3.59
N GLU A 97 -12.85 2.45 4.49
CA GLU A 97 -14.29 2.57 4.57
C GLU A 97 -14.73 3.98 4.99
N SER A 98 -14.06 4.61 5.97
CA SER A 98 -14.36 5.98 6.40
C SER A 98 -14.13 7.00 5.29
N GLU A 99 -13.09 6.80 4.49
CA GLU A 99 -12.73 7.68 3.35
C GLU A 99 -13.43 7.28 2.04
N SER A 100 -14.26 6.22 2.04
CA SER A 100 -14.94 5.68 0.84
C SER A 100 -13.98 5.38 -0.32
N VAL A 101 -12.78 4.87 -0.02
CA VAL A 101 -11.75 4.50 -1.00
C VAL A 101 -11.31 3.04 -0.86
N SER A 102 -10.42 2.59 -1.74
CA SER A 102 -9.78 1.28 -1.59
C SER A 102 -8.64 1.32 -0.57
N VAL A 103 -8.41 0.22 0.16
CA VAL A 103 -7.21 0.02 1.00
C VAL A 103 -5.92 0.33 0.24
N ASN A 104 -5.82 -0.03 -1.05
CA ASN A 104 -4.65 0.30 -1.87
C ASN A 104 -4.41 1.83 -1.97
N ALA A 105 -5.47 2.63 -2.05
CA ALA A 105 -5.37 4.09 -2.12
C ALA A 105 -4.94 4.68 -0.76
N VAL A 106 -5.47 4.14 0.34
CA VAL A 106 -5.03 4.50 1.69
C VAL A 106 -3.55 4.21 1.88
N VAL A 107 -3.12 2.97 1.61
CA VAL A 107 -1.72 2.56 1.80
C VAL A 107 -0.79 3.38 0.91
N VAL A 108 -1.15 3.65 -0.35
CA VAL A 108 -0.34 4.50 -1.22
C VAL A 108 -0.23 5.91 -0.65
N SER A 109 -1.35 6.54 -0.26
CA SER A 109 -1.36 7.93 0.23
C SER A 109 -0.60 8.06 1.55
N MET A 110 -0.79 7.10 2.46
CA MET A 110 -0.06 7.00 3.73
C MET A 110 1.44 6.86 3.49
N LEU A 111 1.86 5.97 2.58
CA LEU A 111 3.28 5.81 2.26
C LEU A 111 3.85 7.07 1.59
N GLU A 112 3.12 7.73 0.71
CA GLU A 112 3.58 9.00 0.12
C GLU A 112 3.80 10.07 1.19
N ASP A 113 2.86 10.22 2.12
CA ASP A 113 3.00 11.17 3.22
C ASP A 113 4.16 10.80 4.15
N PHE A 114 4.21 9.53 4.56
CA PHE A 114 5.31 9.00 5.36
C PHE A 114 6.68 9.27 4.73
N PHE A 115 6.86 9.01 3.43
CA PHE A 115 8.15 9.28 2.75
C PHE A 115 8.46 10.78 2.62
N LYS A 116 7.45 11.67 2.55
CA LYS A 116 7.67 13.13 2.63
C LYS A 116 8.20 13.51 4.02
N GLN A 117 7.64 12.93 5.08
CA GLN A 117 8.09 13.16 6.46
C GLN A 117 9.49 12.57 6.71
N LEU A 118 9.71 11.33 6.26
CA LEU A 118 10.96 10.59 6.37
C LEU A 118 12.14 11.37 5.75
N ARG A 119 11.94 11.96 4.55
CA ARG A 119 12.97 12.78 3.90
C ARG A 119 13.38 14.00 4.73
N LYS A 120 12.44 14.58 5.47
CA LYS A 120 12.65 15.81 6.28
C LYS A 120 13.24 15.50 7.66
N SER A 121 12.95 14.33 8.24
CA SER A 121 13.38 13.97 9.59
C SER A 121 14.56 13.00 9.59
N ARG A 122 15.70 13.43 10.13
CA ARG A 122 16.83 12.51 10.37
C ARG A 122 16.49 11.48 11.45
N ALA A 123 15.83 11.91 12.53
CA ALA A 123 15.44 11.03 13.62
C ALA A 123 14.54 9.88 13.12
N LEU A 124 13.53 10.20 12.31
CA LEU A 124 12.61 9.19 11.76
C LEU A 124 13.32 8.21 10.82
N ARG A 125 14.32 8.68 10.05
CA ARG A 125 15.17 7.81 9.22
C ARG A 125 16.02 6.87 10.05
N ASP A 126 16.62 7.38 11.12
CA ASP A 126 17.45 6.57 12.00
C ASP A 126 16.60 5.53 12.74
N GLU A 127 15.38 5.89 13.14
CA GLU A 127 14.40 4.99 13.76
C GLU A 127 13.93 3.89 12.81
N LEU A 128 13.51 4.24 11.58
CA LEU A 128 13.13 3.25 10.56
C LEU A 128 14.28 2.26 10.29
N ARG A 129 15.52 2.76 10.23
CA ARG A 129 16.71 1.91 10.04
C ARG A 129 16.95 0.99 11.22
N GLN A 130 16.68 1.45 12.45
CA GLN A 130 16.77 0.61 13.64
C GLN A 130 15.69 -0.47 13.62
N GLU A 131 14.45 -0.11 13.28
CA GLU A 131 13.33 -1.06 13.16
C GLU A 131 13.66 -2.19 12.15
N ILE A 132 14.12 -1.83 10.95
CA ILE A 132 14.50 -2.80 9.92
C ILE A 132 15.66 -3.69 10.39
N ARG A 133 16.62 -3.16 11.17
CA ARG A 133 17.76 -3.91 11.70
C ARG A 133 17.39 -4.82 12.86
N ALA A 134 16.55 -4.36 13.78
CA ALA A 134 16.17 -5.09 15.00
C ALA A 134 15.47 -6.42 14.65
N HIS A 135 14.73 -6.42 13.55
CA HIS A 135 14.01 -7.60 13.07
C HIS A 135 14.81 -8.42 12.03
N ARG A 136 16.13 -8.23 11.95
CA ARG A 136 17.02 -9.10 11.19
C ARG A 136 17.26 -10.40 11.96
N VAL A 137 16.34 -11.35 11.85
CA VAL A 137 16.64 -12.74 12.22
C VAL A 137 17.34 -13.38 11.02
N LEU A 138 18.51 -13.97 11.31
CA LEU A 138 19.34 -14.79 10.42
C LEU A 138 18.56 -15.96 9.80
#